data_AF-A0A9P0LHA5-F1
#
_entry.id   AF-A0A9P0LHA5-F1
#
_cell.length_a   1.000
_cell.length_b   1.000
_cell.length_c   1.000
_cell.angle_alpha   90.00
_cell.angle_beta   90.00
_cell.angle_gamma   90.00
#
_symmetry.space_group_name_H-M   'P 1'
#
loop_
_entity.id
_entity.type
_entity.pdbx_description
1 polymer ?
#
loop_
_entity_poly.entity_id
_entity_poly.type
_entity_poly.pdbx_seq_one_letter_code
_entity_poly.pdbx_strand_id
1 'polypeptide(L)'
;MPVDESTLPDDHFIEVDDTPTFQTASAKLNFANSTKNDPLEAVSEPRQFLVQNLSTLGRSQPGRLPTLISNTSADCQRILQQYCAKFSVQLV
;
A
#
# COMPACT_ATOMS: atom_id res chain seq x y z
N MET A 1 -16.43 80.25 30.79
CA MET A 1 -16.64 79.01 30.01
C MET A 1 -15.89 77.89 30.71
N PRO A 2 -16.42 76.64 30.73
CA PRO A 2 -15.71 75.53 31.36
C PRO A 2 -14.54 75.08 30.47
N VAL A 3 -13.49 74.56 31.09
CA VAL A 3 -12.32 73.98 30.41
C VAL A 3 -12.66 72.61 29.84
N ASP A 4 -12.25 72.36 28.60
CA ASP A 4 -12.47 71.10 27.89
C ASP A 4 -11.54 70.00 28.44
N GLU A 5 -12.13 68.93 28.99
CA GLU A 5 -11.44 67.75 29.55
C GLU A 5 -11.50 66.55 28.58
N SER A 6 -11.39 66.77 27.27
CA SER A 6 -11.27 65.65 26.33
C SER A 6 -9.87 65.03 26.38
N THR A 7 -9.71 63.95 27.16
CA THR A 7 -8.54 63.07 27.07
C THR A 7 -8.61 62.27 25.76
N LEU A 8 -7.62 62.42 24.88
CA LEU A 8 -7.50 61.59 23.67
C LEU A 8 -7.33 60.11 24.07
N PRO A 9 -8.07 59.18 23.45
CA PRO A 9 -7.88 57.76 23.73
C PRO A 9 -6.50 57.31 23.25
N ASP A 10 -5.87 56.45 24.04
CA ASP A 10 -4.53 55.90 23.81
C ASP A 10 -4.42 55.30 22.40
N ASP A 11 -3.37 55.68 21.66
CA ASP A 11 -3.08 55.15 20.33
C ASP A 11 -2.78 53.65 20.43
N HIS A 12 -3.79 52.82 20.20
CA HIS A 12 -3.65 51.37 20.05
C HIS A 12 -2.90 51.05 18.74
N PHE A 13 -1.57 51.12 18.78
CA PHE A 13 -0.73 50.57 17.73
C PHE A 13 -0.83 49.04 17.77
N ILE A 14 -1.46 48.46 16.74
CA ILE A 14 -1.43 47.02 16.48
C ILE A 14 -0.19 46.77 15.63
N GLU A 15 0.87 46.24 16.23
CA GLU A 15 2.00 45.70 15.48
C GLU A 15 1.52 44.46 14.71
N VAL A 16 1.19 44.65 13.43
CA VAL A 16 0.93 43.53 12.53
C VAL A 16 2.29 42.93 12.18
N ASP A 17 2.60 41.80 12.82
CA ASP A 17 3.73 40.96 12.45
C ASP A 17 3.44 40.29 11.10
N ASP A 18 3.57 41.06 10.03
CA ASP A 18 3.50 40.59 8.64
C ASP A 18 4.81 39.87 8.30
N THR A 19 5.07 38.75 8.97
CA THR A 19 6.00 37.74 8.46
C THR A 19 5.19 36.75 7.61
N PRO A 20 5.17 36.90 6.25
CA PRO A 20 4.55 35.91 5.40
C PRO A 20 5.32 34.60 5.56
N THR A 21 4.79 33.69 6.36
CA THR A 21 5.28 32.33 6.47
C THR A 21 5.10 31.69 5.09
N PHE A 22 6.21 31.45 4.39
CA PHE A 22 6.21 30.75 3.11
C PHE A 22 5.68 29.32 3.33
N GLN A 23 4.38 29.13 3.21
CA GLN A 23 3.77 27.81 3.27
C GLN A 23 3.95 27.14 1.91
N THR A 24 4.82 26.14 1.84
CA THR A 24 4.92 25.22 0.71
C THR A 24 3.71 24.29 0.70
N ALA A 25 2.54 24.82 0.33
CA ALA A 25 1.35 24.02 0.13
C ALA A 25 1.55 23.09 -1.07
N SER A 26 1.92 21.83 -0.79
CA SER A 26 1.99 20.79 -1.82
C SER A 26 0.58 20.42 -2.25
N ALA A 27 0.10 20.99 -3.36
CA ALA A 27 -1.17 20.64 -3.95
C ALA A 27 -1.07 19.25 -4.60
N LYS A 28 -1.47 18.20 -3.87
CA LYS A 28 -1.69 16.88 -4.49
C LYS A 28 -2.95 16.98 -5.35
N LEU A 29 -2.81 16.68 -6.64
CA LEU A 29 -3.95 16.62 -7.56
C LEU A 29 -4.83 15.44 -7.17
N ASN A 30 -6.07 15.71 -6.73
CA ASN A 30 -7.04 14.68 -6.31
C ASN A 30 -7.29 13.59 -7.38
N PHE A 31 -7.07 13.91 -8.67
CA PHE A 31 -7.27 12.99 -9.81
C PHE A 31 -5.98 12.38 -10.36
N ALA A 32 -4.80 12.74 -9.82
CA ALA A 32 -3.54 12.10 -10.19
C ALA A 32 -3.24 10.84 -9.36
N ASN A 33 -4.20 10.41 -8.53
CA ASN A 33 -4.13 9.12 -7.86
C ASN A 33 -4.57 8.05 -8.85
N SER A 34 -3.68 7.71 -9.79
CA SER A 34 -3.84 6.52 -10.61
C SER A 34 -3.51 5.31 -9.74
N THR A 35 -4.42 5.00 -8.82
CA THR A 35 -4.36 3.79 -8.00
C THR A 35 -4.40 2.64 -8.98
N LYS A 36 -3.22 2.06 -9.25
CA LYS A 36 -3.12 0.92 -10.17
C LYS A 36 -3.97 -0.19 -9.57
N ASN A 37 -5.01 -0.59 -10.30
CA ASN A 37 -5.85 -1.71 -9.92
C ASN A 37 -4.96 -2.97 -9.87
N ASP A 38 -4.79 -3.54 -8.68
CA ASP A 38 -4.08 -4.80 -8.52
C ASP A 38 -5.11 -5.95 -8.62
N PRO A 39 -5.04 -6.79 -9.67
CA PRO A 39 -5.96 -7.92 -9.81
C PRO A 39 -5.79 -8.97 -8.70
N LEU A 40 -4.70 -8.92 -7.93
CA LEU A 40 -4.39 -9.84 -6.84
C LEU A 40 -4.48 -9.16 -5.46
N GLU A 41 -5.16 -8.01 -5.34
CA GLU A 41 -5.31 -7.28 -4.06
C GLU A 41 -5.87 -8.17 -2.93
N ALA A 42 -6.72 -9.14 -3.26
CA ALA A 42 -7.29 -10.08 -2.30
C ALA A 42 -6.32 -11.21 -1.84
N VAL A 43 -5.16 -11.35 -2.47
CA VAL A 43 -4.19 -12.40 -2.15
C VAL A 43 -3.28 -11.94 -1.01
N SER A 44 -3.63 -12.32 0.22
CA SER A 44 -2.83 -12.00 1.41
C SER A 44 -1.56 -12.85 1.52
N GLU A 45 -1.63 -14.14 1.20
CA GLU A 45 -0.50 -15.08 1.26
C GLU A 45 -0.17 -15.65 -0.13
N PRO A 46 0.79 -15.06 -0.87
CA PRO A 46 1.09 -15.46 -2.25
C PRO A 46 1.60 -16.90 -2.35
N ARG A 47 2.32 -17.38 -1.33
CA ARG A 47 2.81 -18.77 -1.29
C ARG A 47 1.68 -19.77 -1.14
N GLN A 48 0.68 -19.46 -0.30
CA GLN A 48 -0.51 -20.29 -0.12
C GLN A 48 -1.32 -20.31 -1.42
N PHE A 49 -1.54 -19.14 -2.02
CA PHE A 49 -2.25 -19.00 -3.29
C PHE A 49 -1.57 -19.81 -4.39
N LEU A 50 -0.24 -19.79 -4.47
CA LEU A 50 0.53 -20.58 -5.43
C LEU A 50 0.26 -22.09 -5.26
N VAL A 51 0.48 -22.64 -4.06
CA VAL A 51 0.33 -24.10 -3.86
C VAL A 51 -1.11 -24.56 -4.03
N GLN A 52 -2.09 -23.73 -3.67
CA GLN A 52 -3.51 -24.01 -3.86
C GLN A 52 -3.85 -24.12 -5.36
N ASN A 53 -3.40 -23.16 -6.17
CA ASN A 53 -3.63 -23.17 -7.62
C ASN A 53 -2.88 -24.32 -8.30
N LEU A 54 -1.68 -24.67 -7.84
CA LEU A 54 -0.97 -25.84 -8.35
C LEU A 54 -1.72 -27.14 -8.05
N SER A 55 -2.29 -27.29 -6.85
CA SER A 55 -3.13 -28.46 -6.53
C SER A 55 -4.37 -28.54 -7.43
N THR A 56 -5.04 -27.41 -7.68
CA THR A 56 -6.15 -27.33 -8.63
C THR A 56 -5.72 -27.68 -10.06
N LEU A 57 -4.55 -27.23 -10.49
CA LEU A 57 -3.98 -27.56 -11.79
C LEU A 57 -3.69 -29.07 -11.90
N GLY A 58 -3.06 -29.68 -10.90
CA GLY A 58 -2.80 -31.12 -10.86
C GLY A 58 -4.08 -31.96 -10.98
N ARG A 59 -5.15 -31.53 -10.29
CA ARG A 59 -6.47 -32.18 -10.37
C ARG A 59 -7.15 -32.02 -11.73
N SER A 60 -7.03 -30.85 -12.36
CA SER A 60 -7.65 -30.60 -13.67
C SER A 60 -6.88 -31.23 -14.83
N GLN A 61 -5.56 -31.43 -14.69
CA GLN A 61 -4.67 -32.00 -15.69
C GLN A 61 -3.70 -33.01 -15.06
N PRO A 62 -4.19 -34.21 -14.69
CA PRO A 62 -3.38 -35.22 -14.01
C PRO A 62 -2.18 -35.65 -14.88
N GLY A 63 -1.04 -35.87 -14.24
CA GLY A 63 0.21 -36.32 -14.89
C GLY A 63 1.05 -35.21 -15.54
N ARG A 64 0.46 -34.04 -15.85
CA ARG A 64 1.20 -32.90 -16.43
C ARG A 64 2.07 -32.20 -15.39
N LEU A 65 1.48 -31.91 -14.22
CA LEU A 65 2.15 -31.13 -13.18
C LEU A 65 3.40 -31.83 -12.60
N PRO A 66 3.39 -33.14 -12.28
CA PRO A 66 4.59 -33.83 -11.81
C PRO A 66 5.77 -33.73 -12.80
N THR A 67 5.48 -33.88 -14.09
CA THR A 67 6.48 -33.78 -15.18
C THR A 67 7.08 -32.38 -15.27
N LEU A 68 6.29 -31.33 -15.05
CA LEU A 68 6.79 -29.95 -15.04
C LEU A 68 7.66 -29.69 -13.82
N ILE A 69 7.25 -30.18 -12.65
CA ILE A 69 8.02 -30.04 -11.40
C ILE A 69 9.37 -30.76 -11.52
N SER A 70 9.39 -31.98 -12.08
CA SER A 70 10.64 -32.73 -12.24
C SER A 70 11.65 -32.06 -13.18
N ASN A 71 11.17 -31.25 -14.12
CA ASN A 71 12.03 -30.48 -15.04
C ASN A 71 12.60 -29.19 -14.42
N THR A 72 12.18 -28.81 -13.21
CA THR A 72 12.76 -27.66 -12.49
C THR A 72 13.98 -28.04 -11.66
N SER A 73 14.78 -27.06 -11.25
CA SER A 73 15.96 -27.30 -10.41
C SER A 73 15.62 -27.92 -9.07
N ALA A 74 16.56 -28.68 -8.50
CA ALA A 74 16.38 -29.34 -7.20
C ALA A 74 16.02 -28.36 -6.07
N ASP A 75 16.56 -27.14 -6.10
CA ASP A 75 16.21 -26.10 -5.14
C ASP A 75 14.76 -25.64 -5.26
N CYS A 76 14.27 -25.44 -6.49
CA CYS A 76 12.87 -25.09 -6.71
C CYS A 76 11.94 -26.19 -6.21
N GLN A 77 12.27 -27.45 -6.46
CA GLN A 77 11.49 -28.59 -5.97
C GLN A 77 11.45 -28.63 -4.43
N ARG A 78 12.60 -28.41 -3.77
CA ARG A 78 12.69 -28.35 -2.31
C ARG A 78 11.87 -27.21 -1.71
N ILE A 79 11.97 -26.01 -2.28
CA ILE A 79 11.21 -24.83 -1.84
C ILE A 79 9.71 -25.07 -2.02
N LEU A 80 9.31 -25.64 -3.16
CA LEU A 80 7.91 -25.96 -3.45
C LEU A 80 7.36 -26.99 -2.45
N GLN A 81 8.13 -28.03 -2.13
CA GLN A 81 7.76 -29.00 -1.10
C GLN A 81 7.62 -28.35 0.28
N GLN A 82 8.49 -27.41 0.65
CA GLN A 82 8.36 -26.66 1.90
C GLN A 82 7.07 -25.84 1.95
N TYR A 83 6.68 -25.19 0.85
CA TYR A 83 5.41 -24.46 0.79
C TYR A 83 4.22 -25.40 0.89
N CYS A 84 4.26 -26.52 0.17
CA CYS A 84 3.22 -27.55 0.25
C CYS A 84 3.05 -28.08 1.68
N ALA A 85 4.16 -28.38 2.37
CA ALA A 85 4.15 -28.82 3.76
C ALA A 85 3.62 -27.74 4.71
N LYS A 86 4.05 -26.48 4.55
CA LYS A 86 3.61 -25.35 5.39
C LYS A 86 2.10 -25.14 5.33
N PHE A 87 1.50 -25.31 4.16
CA PHE A 87 0.06 -25.08 3.95
C PHE A 87 -0.76 -26.38 3.87
N SER A 88 -0.15 -27.54 4.18
CA SER A 88 -0.79 -28.86 4.14
C SER A 88 -1.47 -29.18 2.78
N VAL A 89 -0.85 -28.77 1.68
CA VAL A 89 -1.35 -29.00 0.32
C VAL A 89 -0.60 -30.17 -0.31
N GLN A 90 -1.34 -31.10 -0.90
CA GLN A 90 -0.77 -32.19 -1.71
C GLN A 90 -0.97 -31.90 -3.20
N LEU A 91 0.12 -32.03 -3.96
CA LEU A 91 0.10 -31.99 -5.42
C LEU A 91 -0.11 -33.42 -5.92
N VAL A 92 -1.16 -33.62 -6.73
CA VAL A 92 -1.57 -34.93 -7.27
C VAL A 92 -1.35 -34.96 -8.78
#